data_AF-A0A936IQ93-F1
#
_entry.id   AF-A0A936IQ93-F1
#
_cell.length_a   1.000
_cell.length_b   1.000
_cell.length_c   1.000
_cell.angle_alpha   90.00
_cell.angle_beta   90.00
_cell.angle_gamma   90.00
#
_symmetry.space_group_name_H-M   'P 1'
#
loop_
_entity.id
_entity.type
_entity.pdbx_description
1 polymer ?
#
loop_
_entity_poly.entity_id
_entity_poly.type
_entity_poly.pdbx_seq_one_letter_code
_entity_poly.pdbx_strand_id
1 'polypeptide(L)'
;MFNRMLLPLLVLALVSLPAQANLASRITVDLPYPVEIQGTLLEPGEYVLRTMTGPGANRDIVQIFGDRGMRLAATARSIPLLQRGGADSSKVVLSQAGDRYLLSQLVVQGRVYGYQFLPEPGTASRMVELAEQ
;
A
#
# COMPACT_ATOMS: atom_id res chain seq x y z
N MET A 1 -73.39 8.54 2.98
CA MET A 1 -72.62 9.30 1.97
C MET A 1 -71.19 9.40 2.46
N PHE A 2 -70.28 8.77 1.71
CA PHE A 2 -68.83 8.70 1.99
C PHE A 2 -68.15 10.02 1.69
N ASN A 3 -67.18 10.44 2.50
CA ASN A 3 -65.96 11.04 1.96
C ASN A 3 -64.76 10.83 2.90
N ARG A 4 -63.94 9.83 2.56
CA ARG A 4 -62.63 9.57 3.15
C ARG A 4 -61.61 10.35 2.31
N MET A 5 -61.10 11.45 2.83
CA MET A 5 -60.07 12.23 2.15
C MET A 5 -58.70 11.73 2.64
N LEU A 6 -58.14 10.78 1.88
CA LEU A 6 -56.78 10.26 2.05
C LEU A 6 -55.78 11.33 1.59
N LEU A 7 -54.93 11.80 2.51
CA LEU A 7 -53.77 12.62 2.18
C LEU A 7 -52.61 11.70 1.77
N PRO A 8 -51.94 11.89 0.61
CA PRO A 8 -50.83 11.04 0.22
C PRO A 8 -49.59 11.37 1.07
N LEU A 9 -49.06 10.33 1.71
CA LEU A 9 -47.80 10.34 2.43
C LEU A 9 -46.65 10.46 1.41
N LEU A 10 -46.05 11.65 1.30
CA LEU A 10 -44.85 11.87 0.49
C LEU A 10 -43.65 11.22 1.21
N VAL A 11 -43.33 9.97 0.86
CA VAL A 11 -42.13 9.28 1.35
C VAL A 11 -40.92 9.84 0.60
N LEU A 12 -40.19 10.75 1.24
CA LEU A 12 -38.89 11.23 0.76
C LEU A 12 -37.86 10.12 1.00
N ALA A 13 -37.62 9.27 0.01
CA ALA A 13 -36.55 8.29 0.06
C ALA A 13 -35.19 9.01 -0.04
N LEU A 14 -34.50 9.18 1.10
CA LEU A 14 -33.09 9.53 1.11
C LEU A 14 -32.32 8.36 0.47
N VAL A 15 -32.02 8.46 -0.82
CA VAL A 15 -31.09 7.56 -1.48
C VAL A 15 -29.70 7.93 -0.98
N SER A 16 -29.21 7.19 0.02
CA SER A 16 -27.81 7.27 0.42
C SER A 16 -26.96 6.74 -0.73
N LEU A 17 -26.37 7.65 -1.51
CA LEU A 17 -25.31 7.30 -2.44
C LEU A 17 -24.17 6.65 -1.63
N PRO A 18 -23.68 5.45 -1.98
CA PRO A 18 -22.48 4.94 -1.35
C PRO A 18 -21.36 5.93 -1.68
N ALA A 19 -20.84 6.60 -0.66
CA ALA A 19 -19.65 7.42 -0.76
C ALA A 19 -18.57 6.54 -1.40
N GLN A 20 -18.11 6.91 -2.60
CA GLN A 20 -16.99 6.25 -3.25
C GLN A 20 -15.78 6.45 -2.36
N ALA A 21 -15.50 5.47 -1.50
CA ALA A 21 -14.35 5.44 -0.65
C ALA A 21 -13.12 5.52 -1.56
N ASN A 22 -12.33 6.58 -1.39
CA ASN A 22 -11.06 6.80 -2.08
C ASN A 22 -10.25 5.47 -2.10
N LEU A 23 -10.00 4.94 -3.30
CA LEU A 23 -9.45 3.61 -3.60
C LEU A 23 -7.95 3.48 -3.26
N ALA A 24 -7.50 4.03 -2.14
CA ALA A 24 -6.14 3.77 -1.67
C ALA A 24 -5.99 2.26 -1.46
N SER A 25 -5.08 1.62 -2.20
CA SER A 25 -4.80 0.21 -1.96
C SER A 25 -4.14 0.08 -0.61
N ARG A 26 -4.85 -0.56 0.31
CA ARG A 26 -4.37 -0.93 1.63
C ARG A 26 -3.82 -2.34 1.58
N ILE A 27 -2.59 -2.53 2.02
CA ILE A 27 -1.95 -3.84 2.13
C ILE A 27 -1.47 -3.97 3.56
N THR A 28 -1.92 -5.00 4.25
CA THR A 28 -1.42 -5.35 5.57
C THR A 28 -0.28 -6.34 5.39
N VAL A 29 0.85 -6.07 6.04
CA VAL A 29 2.04 -6.93 6.03
C VAL A 29 2.46 -7.17 7.47
N ASP A 30 2.85 -8.39 7.78
CA ASP A 30 3.48 -8.73 9.05
C ASP A 30 4.98 -8.85 8.83
N LEU A 31 5.76 -8.10 9.60
CA LEU A 31 7.21 -8.10 9.55
C LEU A 31 7.75 -8.97 10.70
N PRO A 32 8.27 -10.17 10.44
CA PRO A 32 8.71 -11.09 11.51
C PRO A 32 10.07 -10.71 12.12
N TYR A 33 10.80 -9.78 11.51
CA TYR A 33 12.10 -9.28 11.94
C TYR A 33 12.23 -7.79 11.57
N PRO A 34 13.22 -7.07 12.10
CA PRO A 34 13.44 -5.68 11.75
C PRO A 34 13.71 -5.51 10.24
N VAL A 35 13.00 -4.60 9.60
CA VAL A 35 13.14 -4.31 8.16
C VAL A 35 13.46 -2.84 7.97
N GLU A 36 14.52 -2.56 7.21
CA GLU A 36 14.87 -1.20 6.82
C GLU A 36 14.20 -0.81 5.50
N ILE A 37 13.61 0.39 5.50
CA ILE A 37 13.00 1.02 4.34
C ILE A 37 13.58 2.42 4.24
N GLN A 38 14.41 2.67 3.23
CA GLN A 38 15.03 3.98 2.98
C GLN A 38 15.62 4.62 4.25
N GLY A 39 16.51 3.89 4.92
CA GLY A 39 17.23 4.38 6.10
C GLY A 39 16.41 4.37 7.39
N THR A 40 15.11 4.10 7.30
CA THR A 40 14.24 3.94 8.47
C THR A 40 14.12 2.46 8.84
N LEU A 41 14.55 2.10 10.04
CA LEU A 41 14.34 0.76 10.58
C LEU A 41 12.93 0.64 11.17
N LEU A 42 12.18 -0.36 10.69
CA LEU A 42 10.91 -0.76 11.27
C LEU A 42 11.10 -1.99 12.14
N GLU A 43 10.57 -1.94 13.35
CA GLU A 43 10.53 -3.06 14.27
C GLU A 43 9.59 -4.17 13.76
N PRO A 44 9.72 -5.41 14.27
CA PRO A 44 8.77 -6.47 13.96
C PRO A 44 7.33 -6.10 14.32
N GLY A 45 6.38 -6.52 13.49
CA GLY A 45 4.94 -6.34 13.73
C GLY A 45 4.11 -6.07 12.48
N GLU A 46 2.85 -5.73 12.70
CA GLU A 46 1.89 -5.45 11.62
C GLU A 46 2.01 -4.01 11.12
N TYR A 47 2.15 -3.88 9.80
CA TYR A 47 2.18 -2.59 9.11
C TYR A 47 1.16 -2.55 7.98
N VAL A 48 0.69 -1.34 7.72
CA VAL A 48 -0.24 -1.04 6.64
C VAL A 48 0.45 -0.18 5.62
N LEU A 49 0.61 -0.70 4.41
CA LEU A 49 1.12 0.04 3.27
C LEU A 49 -0.06 0.61 2.50
N ARG A 50 -0.01 1.90 2.20
CA ARG A 50 -1.01 2.61 1.42
C ARG A 50 -0.36 3.30 0.24
N THR A 51 -0.95 3.12 -0.92
CA THR A 51 -0.55 3.85 -2.12
C THR A 51 -1.61 4.90 -2.44
N MET A 52 -1.16 6.07 -2.88
CA MET A 52 -2.07 7.13 -3.28
C MET A 52 -2.62 6.81 -4.68
N THR A 53 -3.94 6.91 -4.82
CA THR A 53 -4.65 6.71 -6.09
C THR A 53 -5.59 7.88 -6.34
N GLY A 54 -5.65 8.37 -7.58
CA GLY A 54 -6.59 9.44 -7.97
C GLY A 54 -5.90 10.55 -8.79
N PRO A 55 -6.67 11.55 -9.25
CA PRO A 55 -6.13 12.74 -9.93
C PRO A 55 -5.15 13.48 -9.01
N GLY A 56 -3.92 13.71 -9.47
CA GLY A 56 -2.86 14.36 -8.68
C GLY A 56 -2.14 13.46 -7.67
N ALA A 57 -2.47 12.17 -7.59
CA ALA A 57 -1.77 11.23 -6.72
C ALA A 57 -0.38 10.88 -7.27
N ASN A 58 0.65 10.98 -6.42
CA ASN A 58 1.97 10.46 -6.74
C ASN A 58 1.98 8.93 -6.49
N ARG A 59 2.02 8.16 -7.58
CA ARG A 59 2.04 6.69 -7.53
C ARG A 59 3.39 6.14 -7.03
N ASP A 60 4.41 6.97 -6.98
CA ASP A 60 5.75 6.59 -6.55
C ASP A 60 5.93 6.77 -5.03
N ILE A 61 4.88 7.13 -4.29
CA ILE A 61 4.91 7.22 -2.83
C ILE A 61 4.08 6.11 -2.21
N VAL A 62 4.73 5.34 -1.33
CA VAL A 62 4.09 4.35 -0.47
C VAL A 62 4.15 4.83 0.97
N GLN A 63 3.00 5.06 1.57
CA GLN A 63 2.89 5.42 2.98
C GLN A 63 2.83 4.16 3.83
N ILE A 64 3.67 4.07 4.85
CA ILE A 64 3.70 2.95 5.79
C ILE A 64 3.17 3.42 7.14
N PHE A 65 2.17 2.72 7.66
CA PHE A 65 1.53 2.99 8.94
C PHE A 65 1.75 1.80 9.88
N GLY A 66 2.03 2.09 11.14
CA GLY A 66 2.01 1.11 12.22
C GLY A 66 0.87 1.41 13.20
N ASP A 67 0.91 0.74 14.35
CA ASP A 67 0.00 0.90 15.50
C ASP A 67 -0.25 2.37 15.90
N ARG A 68 0.78 3.22 15.91
CA ARG A 68 0.73 4.63 16.33
C ARG A 68 0.50 5.62 15.19
N GLY A 69 0.09 5.15 14.02
CA GLY A 69 -0.13 5.98 12.83
C GLY A 69 1.02 5.91 11.83
N MET A 70 1.18 6.96 11.02
CA MET A 70 2.14 6.97 9.92
C MET A 70 3.58 6.88 10.46
N ARG A 71 4.34 5.93 9.93
CA ARG A 71 5.75 5.69 10.30
C ARG A 71 6.70 6.34 9.30
N LEU A 72 6.45 6.17 7.99
CA LEU A 72 7.20 6.85 6.95
C LEU A 72 6.43 6.93 5.63
N ALA A 73 6.89 7.81 4.74
CA ALA A 73 6.51 7.82 3.33
C ALA A 73 7.76 7.44 2.52
N ALA A 74 7.72 6.28 1.87
CA ALA A 74 8.83 5.77 1.07
C ALA A 74 8.61 6.04 -0.41
N THR A 75 9.69 6.33 -1.11
CA THR A 75 9.68 6.44 -2.57
C THR A 75 9.86 5.05 -3.18
N ALA A 76 8.99 4.65 -4.09
CA ALA A 76 9.12 3.40 -4.82
C ALA A 76 8.83 3.62 -6.30
N ARG A 77 9.53 2.90 -7.17
CA ARG A 77 9.26 2.90 -8.61
C ARG A 77 8.21 1.85 -8.94
N SER A 78 7.20 2.20 -9.71
CA SER A 78 6.25 1.21 -10.23
C SER A 78 6.92 0.30 -11.26
N ILE A 79 6.84 -1.02 -11.07
CA ILE A 79 7.39 -2.04 -11.98
C ILE A 79 6.25 -2.87 -12.60
N PRO A 80 6.21 -3.07 -13.92
CA PRO A 80 5.15 -3.86 -14.54
C PRO A 80 5.26 -5.34 -14.16
N LEU A 81 4.12 -5.99 -13.96
CA LEU A 81 4.06 -7.45 -13.80
C LEU A 81 3.74 -8.09 -15.14
N LEU A 82 4.49 -9.12 -15.52
CA LEU A 82 4.30 -9.83 -16.78
C LEU A 82 3.03 -10.71 -16.81
N GLN A 83 2.39 -10.90 -15.65
CA GLN A 83 1.19 -11.70 -15.50
C GLN A 83 -0.05 -10.97 -16.06
N ARG A 84 -0.70 -11.57 -17.06
CA ARG A 84 -2.00 -11.11 -17.56
C ARG A 84 -3.05 -11.22 -16.46
N GLY A 85 -3.72 -10.11 -16.15
CA GLY A 85 -4.73 -10.02 -15.09
C GLY A 85 -4.20 -9.50 -13.75
N GLY A 86 -2.88 -9.27 -13.64
CA GLY A 86 -2.24 -8.82 -12.40
C GLY A 86 -1.82 -9.96 -11.48
N ALA A 87 -1.27 -9.63 -10.32
CA ALA A 87 -0.78 -10.63 -9.37
C ALA A 87 -1.91 -11.42 -8.70
N ASP A 88 -1.73 -12.74 -8.57
CA ASP A 88 -2.69 -13.61 -7.87
C ASP A 88 -2.71 -13.40 -6.34
N SER A 89 -1.62 -12.89 -5.78
CA SER A 89 -1.43 -12.66 -4.34
C SER A 89 -0.53 -11.46 -4.09
N SER A 90 -0.71 -10.82 -2.93
CA SER A 90 0.21 -9.78 -2.45
C SER A 90 1.49 -10.41 -1.94
N LYS A 91 2.65 -9.85 -2.30
CA LYS A 91 3.97 -10.35 -1.89
C LYS A 91 4.85 -9.21 -1.43
N VAL A 92 5.59 -9.44 -0.36
CA VAL A 92 6.68 -8.57 0.11
C VAL A 92 7.98 -9.30 -0.17
N VAL A 93 8.89 -8.65 -0.89
CA VAL A 93 10.21 -9.19 -1.21
C VAL A 93 11.24 -8.39 -0.43
N LEU A 94 12.03 -9.10 0.33
CA LEU A 94 13.08 -8.55 1.18
C LEU A 94 14.43 -8.97 0.60
N SER A 95 15.37 -8.04 0.55
CA SER A 95 16.77 -8.34 0.22
C SER A 95 17.60 -8.32 1.49
N GLN A 96 18.49 -9.28 1.63
CA GLN A 96 19.42 -9.33 2.76
C GLN A 96 20.69 -8.54 2.42
N ALA A 97 21.15 -7.71 3.35
CA ALA A 97 22.40 -6.96 3.27
C ALA A 97 23.15 -7.09 4.59
N GLY A 98 24.06 -8.07 4.66
CA GLY A 98 24.65 -8.51 5.93
C GLY A 98 23.58 -9.06 6.88
N ASP A 99 23.49 -8.51 8.09
CA ASP A 99 22.51 -8.91 9.11
C ASP A 99 21.17 -8.15 9.01
N ARG A 100 20.96 -7.36 7.95
CA ARG A 100 19.79 -6.50 7.79
C ARG A 100 18.90 -6.98 6.65
N TYR A 101 17.60 -6.83 6.81
CA TYR A 101 16.62 -7.04 5.76
C TYR A 101 16.12 -5.69 5.24
N LEU A 102 16.20 -5.51 3.92
CA LEU A 102 15.76 -4.33 3.21
C LEU A 102 14.45 -4.65 2.50
N LEU A 103 13.46 -3.76 2.58
CA LEU A 103 12.30 -3.86 1.72
C LEU A 103 12.69 -3.54 0.28
N SER A 104 12.57 -4.52 -0.61
CA SER A 104 13.00 -4.40 -2.01
C SER A 104 11.83 -4.27 -2.96
N GLN A 105 10.81 -5.12 -2.81
CA GLN A 105 9.64 -5.08 -3.68
C GLN A 105 8.34 -5.34 -2.93
N LEU A 106 7.27 -4.76 -3.45
CA LEU A 106 5.90 -5.00 -3.02
C LEU A 106 5.04 -5.29 -4.24
N VAL A 107 4.43 -6.45 -4.26
CA VAL A 107 3.44 -6.86 -5.25
C VAL A 107 2.07 -6.89 -4.57
N VAL A 108 1.05 -6.41 -5.26
CA VAL A 108 -0.31 -6.29 -4.72
C VAL A 108 -1.24 -7.15 -5.55
N GLN A 109 -2.02 -7.99 -4.89
CA GLN A 109 -3.02 -8.81 -5.56
C GLN A 109 -3.95 -7.96 -6.44
N GLY A 110 -4.24 -8.45 -7.65
CA GLY A 110 -5.11 -7.80 -8.62
C GLY A 110 -4.50 -6.59 -9.33
N ARG A 111 -3.24 -6.22 -9.03
CA ARG A 111 -2.54 -5.14 -9.75
C ARG A 111 -1.63 -5.71 -10.84
N VAL A 112 -1.58 -5.01 -11.97
CA VAL A 112 -0.69 -5.30 -13.12
C VAL A 112 0.71 -4.69 -12.96
N TYR A 113 0.99 -4.12 -11.80
CA TYR A 113 2.28 -3.53 -11.46
C TYR A 113 2.56 -3.74 -9.96
N GLY A 114 3.83 -3.84 -9.61
CA GLY A 114 4.35 -3.79 -8.24
C GLY A 114 5.12 -2.50 -7.99
N TYR A 115 5.74 -2.44 -6.83
CA TYR A 115 6.56 -1.33 -6.36
C TYR A 115 7.96 -1.85 -6.06
N GLN A 116 8.98 -1.18 -6.58
CA GLN A 116 10.38 -1.43 -6.26
C GLN A 116 10.90 -0.29 -5.41
N PHE A 117 11.32 -0.59 -4.20
CA PHE A 117 11.91 0.38 -3.31
C PHE A 117 13.37 0.56 -3.68
N LEU A 118 13.79 1.81 -3.79
CA LEU A 118 15.19 2.12 -3.98
C LEU A 118 15.88 2.20 -2.62
N PRO A 119 17.04 1.56 -2.46
CA PRO A 119 17.88 1.77 -1.28
C PRO A 119 18.32 3.24 -1.21
N GLU A 120 18.58 3.73 0.00
CA GLU A 120 19.15 5.07 0.16
C GLU A 120 20.50 5.19 -0.54
N PRO A 121 20.85 6.39 -1.05
CA PRO A 121 22.20 6.67 -1.54
C PRO A 121 23.25 6.26 -0.49
N GLY A 122 24.17 5.37 -0.86
CA GLY A 122 25.19 4.80 0.04
C GLY A 122 24.87 3.40 0.57
N THR A 123 23.59 3.03 0.72
CA THR A 123 23.21 1.65 1.07
C THR A 123 23.45 0.70 -0.11
N ALA A 124 23.19 1.17 -1.34
CA ALA A 124 23.48 0.41 -2.56
C ALA A 124 24.97 0.07 -2.71
N SER A 125 25.85 1.03 -2.44
CA SER A 125 27.31 0.83 -2.50
C SER A 125 27.77 -0.22 -1.48
N ARG A 126 27.21 -0.17 -0.27
CA ARG A 126 27.49 -1.16 0.78
C ARG A 126 26.94 -2.55 0.45
N MET A 127 25.79 -2.63 -0.20
CA MET A 127 25.23 -3.90 -0.68
C MET A 127 26.11 -4.56 -1.74
N VAL A 128 26.66 -3.78 -2.68
CA VAL A 128 27.58 -4.28 -3.70
C VAL A 128 28.86 -4.78 -3.04
N GLU A 129 29.43 -4.00 -2.11
CA GLU A 129 30.65 -4.38 -1.39
C GLU A 129 30.48 -5.67 -0.56
N LEU A 130 29.31 -5.88 0.06
CA LEU A 130 29.00 -7.10 0.81
C LEU A 130 28.65 -8.30 -0.08
N ALA A 131 28.18 -8.09 -1.31
CA ALA A 131 27.86 -9.16 -2.24
C ALA A 131 29.10 -9.72 -2.98
N GLU A 132 30.21 -8.97 -2.97
CA GLU A 132 31.49 -9.36 -3.56
C GLU A 132 32.46 -10.00 -2.56
N GLN A 133 32.08 -10.15 -1.29
CA GLN A 133 32.82 -10.85 -0.23
C GLN A 133 32.29 -12.27 -0.03
#